data_AF-R6VML9-F1
#
_entry.id   AF-R6VML9-F1
#
_cell.length_a   1.000
_cell.length_b   1.000
_cell.length_c   1.000
_cell.angle_alpha   90.00
_cell.angle_beta   90.00
_cell.angle_gamma   90.00
#
_symmetry.space_group_name_H-M   'P 1'
#
loop_
_entity.id
_entity.type
_entity.pdbx_description
1 polymer ?
#
loop_
_entity_poly.entity_id
_entity_poly.type
_entity_poly.pdbx_seq_one_letter_code
_entity_poly.pdbx_strand_id
1 'polypeptide(L)'
;MKTVELLAPAKDYDSVVAAVDYGADAVYIGGARFGARQAAGNSTEQIARAVEYAHRYGVRIHATLNTLLWDDELADAERQARELIAAGIDALIVQDMALRRMDLPVELHASTQVSNRTPEGARFLGEAGFARVILERNLTLDEIRAICAATQAEVECFVHGAICVGYSGRCFLSRSMSGRSGNRGACSQPCRLTYDLTDGRGRTYLTGKHLLSVRDLNLSAHLGELLDAGVRSFKIEGRLKDTNYIRNVVAYYRQAVDAALASRPELHRSSAGESIPDFTPDPAKSFTRGESTYFFSGKRPGVASFDTPKAVGERIGRVVRVDARSFVLETVQPVAPGDGLCFLTRKGLVGTNVNAVEGTRIVPNRMEGIEAGAEVYRNSDRLFTLRVERSRTRRVIPARMVVEASAEGVRMTCSDAEGFTATAFRQAALTAAQRPDANVGSLRTQAARSGETIFAVRSVEVRGGEWFVPASLAAEVRREVLEALLRERTAQPPEHRILPENRAARYPSERLAAEENVTNRLAEAFYRDHGVREIARGLDLEPTTVGHVVLRTAYCIRREIGECLLRRPRLRGELWLERGRSRYRLDFDCARCEMSLVDCTGMAEGANEREKP
;
A
#
# COMPACT_ATOMS: atom_id res chain seq x y z
N MET A 1 -0.12 -16.90 -19.75
CA MET A 1 0.99 -16.03 -19.29
C MET A 1 0.77 -15.70 -17.81
N LYS A 2 1.79 -15.32 -17.04
CA LYS A 2 1.60 -14.98 -15.61
C LYS A 2 1.29 -13.48 -15.47
N THR A 3 0.31 -13.14 -14.62
CA THR A 3 -0.09 -11.75 -14.39
C THR A 3 0.73 -11.10 -13.28
N VAL A 4 0.87 -9.78 -13.34
CA VAL A 4 1.50 -8.93 -12.33
C VAL A 4 0.53 -7.82 -11.95
N GLU A 5 0.43 -7.57 -10.65
CA GLU A 5 -0.52 -6.65 -10.06
C GLU A 5 0.20 -5.49 -9.35
N LEU A 6 -0.12 -4.25 -9.71
CA LEU A 6 0.15 -3.07 -8.87
C LEU A 6 -1.03 -2.82 -7.93
N LEU A 7 -0.85 -3.11 -6.64
CA LEU A 7 -1.88 -3.00 -5.61
C LEU A 7 -1.80 -1.66 -4.86
N ALA A 8 -2.81 -0.82 -5.06
CA ALA A 8 -2.91 0.51 -4.45
C ALA A 8 -3.81 0.53 -3.19
N PRO A 9 -3.51 1.38 -2.19
CA PRO A 9 -4.41 1.64 -1.06
C PRO A 9 -5.56 2.56 -1.46
N ALA A 10 -6.70 2.43 -0.80
CA ALA A 10 -7.75 3.44 -0.83
C ALA A 10 -8.39 3.65 0.56
N LYS A 11 -8.56 4.91 0.97
CA LYS A 11 -9.30 5.27 2.18
C LYS A 11 -10.82 5.26 1.95
N ASP A 12 -11.25 5.65 0.75
CA ASP A 12 -12.63 5.91 0.32
C ASP A 12 -12.80 5.69 -1.20
N TYR A 13 -14.04 5.81 -1.69
CA TYR A 13 -14.38 5.65 -3.12
C TYR A 13 -13.56 6.56 -4.04
N ASP A 14 -13.39 7.84 -3.70
CA ASP A 14 -12.63 8.79 -4.53
C ASP A 14 -11.16 8.37 -4.67
N SER A 15 -10.61 7.75 -3.62
CA SER A 15 -9.27 7.16 -3.65
C SER A 15 -9.20 5.90 -4.51
N VAL A 16 -10.27 5.09 -4.58
CA VAL A 16 -10.35 3.95 -5.51
C VAL A 16 -10.34 4.45 -6.95
N VAL A 17 -11.20 5.42 -7.28
CA VAL A 17 -11.26 6.03 -8.62
C VAL A 17 -9.90 6.56 -9.02
N ALA A 18 -9.24 7.33 -8.14
CA ALA A 18 -7.89 7.84 -8.38
C ALA A 18 -6.84 6.72 -8.52
N ALA A 19 -6.91 5.65 -7.74
CA ALA A 19 -5.97 4.54 -7.90
C ALA A 19 -6.14 3.87 -9.28
N VAL A 20 -7.38 3.58 -9.67
CA VAL A 20 -7.70 2.95 -10.96
C VAL A 20 -7.25 3.82 -12.13
N ASP A 21 -7.62 5.11 -12.11
CA ASP A 21 -7.35 6.06 -13.20
C ASP A 21 -5.86 6.29 -13.44
N TYR A 22 -5.03 6.12 -12.40
CA TYR A 22 -3.58 6.32 -12.44
C TYR A 22 -2.78 5.01 -12.58
N GLY A 23 -3.46 3.87 -12.78
CA GLY A 23 -2.85 2.65 -13.27
C GLY A 23 -2.74 1.50 -12.27
N ALA A 24 -3.42 1.56 -11.12
CA ALA A 24 -3.50 0.41 -10.22
C ALA A 24 -4.16 -0.78 -10.93
N ASP A 25 -3.61 -1.99 -10.74
CA ASP A 25 -4.21 -3.21 -11.27
C ASP A 25 -5.11 -3.92 -10.24
N ALA A 26 -4.96 -3.56 -8.96
CA ALA A 26 -5.88 -3.88 -7.89
C ALA A 26 -5.90 -2.77 -6.84
N VAL A 27 -6.96 -2.68 -6.05
CA VAL A 27 -7.10 -1.72 -4.95
C VAL A 27 -7.51 -2.44 -3.68
N TYR A 28 -6.89 -2.12 -2.54
CA TYR A 28 -7.34 -2.60 -1.24
C TYR A 28 -7.99 -1.50 -0.39
N ILE A 29 -9.15 -1.82 0.18
CA ILE A 29 -10.01 -0.93 0.95
C ILE A 29 -10.51 -1.63 2.23
N GLY A 30 -10.88 -0.87 3.26
CA GLY A 30 -11.40 -1.42 4.51
C GLY A 30 -12.93 -1.39 4.57
N GLY A 31 -13.55 -2.49 5.00
CA GLY A 31 -14.95 -2.50 5.41
C GLY A 31 -15.16 -1.71 6.72
N ALA A 32 -16.41 -1.59 7.17
CA ALA A 32 -16.77 -0.74 8.30
C ALA A 32 -16.08 -1.15 9.63
N ARG A 33 -15.73 -2.43 9.81
CA ARG A 33 -15.11 -2.99 11.02
C ARG A 33 -13.97 -3.95 10.66
N PHE A 34 -13.29 -4.48 11.69
CA PHE A 34 -12.25 -5.52 11.60
C PHE A 34 -11.05 -5.25 10.66
N GLY A 35 -10.82 -3.99 10.28
CA GLY A 35 -9.65 -3.57 9.52
C GLY A 35 -8.57 -2.95 10.41
N ALA A 36 -7.29 -3.15 10.06
CA ALA A 36 -6.13 -2.62 10.82
C ALA A 36 -6.00 -1.07 10.86
N ARG A 37 -7.00 -0.34 10.36
CA ARG A 37 -7.14 1.12 10.36
C ARG A 37 -8.61 1.45 10.57
N GLN A 38 -9.08 1.36 11.81
CA GLN A 38 -10.50 1.56 12.15
C GLN A 38 -11.05 2.92 11.65
N ALA A 39 -10.20 3.94 11.56
CA ALA A 39 -10.58 5.28 11.09
C ALA A 39 -10.85 5.40 9.57
N ALA A 40 -10.68 4.32 8.79
CA ALA A 40 -10.90 4.32 7.33
C ALA A 40 -11.80 3.15 6.89
N GLY A 41 -12.87 2.91 7.66
CA GLY A 41 -13.90 1.95 7.31
C GLY A 41 -14.91 2.54 6.33
N ASN A 42 -15.41 1.71 5.42
CA ASN A 42 -16.37 2.07 4.39
C ASN A 42 -17.64 1.23 4.50
N SER A 43 -18.77 1.78 4.08
CA SER A 43 -20.02 1.02 3.98
C SER A 43 -19.97 0.03 2.82
N THR A 44 -20.81 -1.00 2.89
CA THR A 44 -20.93 -2.02 1.84
C THR A 44 -21.34 -1.39 0.50
N GLU A 45 -22.20 -0.38 0.52
CA GLU A 45 -22.65 0.35 -0.68
C GLU A 45 -21.51 1.15 -1.31
N GLN A 46 -20.65 1.77 -0.50
CA GLN A 46 -19.46 2.47 -1.02
C GLN A 46 -18.49 1.49 -1.69
N ILE A 47 -18.36 0.28 -1.14
CA ILE A 47 -17.53 -0.78 -1.70
C ILE A 47 -18.13 -1.33 -2.99
N ALA A 48 -19.45 -1.55 -3.05
CA ALA A 48 -20.13 -1.98 -4.27
C ALA A 48 -19.93 -0.98 -5.42
N ARG A 49 -20.01 0.33 -5.13
CA ARG A 49 -19.70 1.38 -6.12
C ARG A 49 -18.24 1.35 -6.58
N ALA A 50 -17.31 1.09 -5.65
CA ALA A 50 -15.89 0.96 -5.97
C ALA A 50 -15.61 -0.26 -6.88
N VAL A 51 -16.25 -1.39 -6.60
CA VAL A 51 -16.24 -2.61 -7.41
C VAL A 51 -16.74 -2.33 -8.81
N GLU A 52 -17.93 -1.74 -8.94
CA GLU A 52 -18.52 -1.37 -10.24
C GLU A 52 -17.56 -0.50 -11.06
N TYR A 53 -16.93 0.51 -10.43
CA TYR A 53 -15.99 1.38 -11.14
C TYR A 53 -14.76 0.63 -11.64
N ALA A 54 -14.16 -0.21 -10.79
CA ALA A 54 -12.88 -0.88 -11.01
C ALA A 54 -12.98 -2.04 -12.00
N HIS A 55 -14.05 -2.85 -11.91
CA HIS A 55 -14.27 -4.01 -12.77
C HIS A 55 -14.41 -3.68 -14.24
N ARG A 56 -14.80 -2.45 -14.60
CA ARG A 56 -14.77 -1.95 -16.00
C ARG A 56 -13.39 -2.11 -16.67
N TYR A 57 -12.33 -2.03 -15.87
CA TYR A 57 -10.94 -2.17 -16.30
C TYR A 57 -10.34 -3.54 -15.94
N GLY A 58 -11.13 -4.47 -15.39
CA GLY A 58 -10.61 -5.72 -14.80
C GLY A 58 -9.76 -5.47 -13.54
N VAL A 59 -9.87 -4.30 -12.91
CA VAL A 59 -9.12 -3.99 -11.67
C VAL A 59 -9.81 -4.64 -10.49
N ARG A 60 -9.08 -5.44 -9.72
CA ARG A 60 -9.64 -6.18 -8.58
C ARG A 60 -9.76 -5.32 -7.33
N ILE A 61 -10.79 -5.57 -6.51
CA ILE A 61 -11.00 -4.94 -5.20
C ILE A 61 -10.78 -5.96 -4.10
N HIS A 62 -9.82 -5.69 -3.21
CA HIS A 62 -9.53 -6.53 -2.04
C HIS A 62 -10.00 -5.83 -0.76
N ALA A 63 -10.90 -6.44 0.01
CA ALA A 63 -11.32 -5.87 1.29
C ALA A 63 -10.46 -6.39 2.45
N THR A 64 -10.17 -5.54 3.43
CA THR A 64 -9.39 -5.96 4.61
C THR A 64 -10.26 -6.30 5.81
N LEU A 65 -10.16 -7.55 6.29
CA LEU A 65 -10.60 -8.03 7.61
C LEU A 65 -9.39 -8.57 8.36
N ASN A 66 -8.37 -7.71 8.51
CA ASN A 66 -7.03 -8.09 8.91
C ASN A 66 -6.67 -7.64 10.33
N THR A 67 -7.60 -7.83 11.26
CA THR A 67 -7.36 -7.71 12.71
C THR A 67 -7.72 -9.00 13.41
N LEU A 68 -7.26 -9.15 14.65
CA LEU A 68 -7.70 -10.22 15.52
C LEU A 68 -9.17 -10.09 15.91
N LEU A 69 -9.81 -11.23 16.11
CA LEU A 69 -11.21 -11.35 16.49
C LEU A 69 -11.32 -11.97 17.89
N TRP A 70 -12.27 -11.47 18.68
CA TRP A 70 -12.71 -12.13 19.91
C TRP A 70 -13.85 -13.12 19.63
N ASP A 71 -14.10 -14.04 20.55
CA ASP A 71 -15.15 -15.07 20.40
C ASP A 71 -16.55 -14.49 20.19
N ASP A 72 -16.88 -13.39 20.86
CA ASP A 72 -18.15 -12.67 20.75
C ASP A 72 -18.27 -11.84 19.45
N GLU A 73 -17.17 -11.65 18.73
CA GLU A 73 -17.12 -10.91 17.46
C GLU A 73 -17.20 -11.82 16.22
N LEU A 74 -17.10 -13.14 16.39
CA LEU A 74 -17.01 -14.08 15.27
C LEU A 74 -18.21 -14.00 14.32
N ALA A 75 -19.43 -13.95 14.87
CA ALA A 75 -20.66 -13.85 14.06
C ALA A 75 -20.75 -12.51 13.31
N ASP A 76 -20.29 -11.43 13.93
CA ASP A 76 -20.22 -10.11 13.31
C ASP A 76 -19.19 -10.04 12.18
N ALA A 77 -18.02 -10.66 12.39
CA ALA A 77 -16.96 -10.73 11.39
C ALA A 77 -17.39 -11.56 10.17
N GLU A 78 -18.05 -12.70 10.39
CA GLU A 78 -18.59 -13.53 9.32
C GLU A 78 -19.66 -12.77 8.52
N ARG A 79 -20.61 -12.12 9.21
CA ARG A 79 -21.66 -11.32 8.55
C ARG A 79 -21.05 -10.23 7.66
N GLN A 80 -20.09 -9.47 8.20
CA GLN A 80 -19.43 -8.43 7.43
C GLN A 80 -18.64 -9.01 6.24
N ALA A 81 -17.95 -10.14 6.41
CA ALA A 81 -17.26 -10.80 5.29
C ALA A 81 -18.25 -11.15 4.17
N ARG A 82 -19.41 -11.74 4.51
CA ARG A 82 -20.45 -12.11 3.53
C ARG A 82 -21.09 -10.89 2.86
N GLU A 83 -21.34 -9.81 3.60
CA GLU A 83 -21.82 -8.53 3.03
C GLU A 83 -20.84 -7.96 2.00
N LEU A 84 -19.54 -7.98 2.30
CA LEU A 84 -18.51 -7.51 1.37
C LEU A 84 -18.41 -8.39 0.13
N ILE A 85 -18.51 -9.72 0.30
CA ILE A 85 -18.55 -10.66 -0.83
C ILE A 85 -19.76 -10.39 -1.72
N ALA A 86 -20.94 -10.16 -1.13
CA ALA A 86 -22.13 -9.78 -1.88
C ALA A 86 -22.01 -8.43 -2.60
N ALA A 87 -21.14 -7.52 -2.12
CA ALA A 87 -20.79 -6.28 -2.81
C ALA A 87 -19.85 -6.48 -4.01
N GLY A 88 -19.36 -7.70 -4.25
CA GLY A 88 -18.56 -8.07 -5.43
C GLY A 88 -17.05 -7.88 -5.28
N ILE A 89 -16.51 -7.86 -4.05
CA ILE A 89 -15.06 -7.89 -3.85
C ILE A 89 -14.44 -9.17 -4.41
N ASP A 90 -13.18 -9.11 -4.80
CA ASP A 90 -12.46 -10.25 -5.38
C ASP A 90 -11.71 -11.07 -4.32
N ALA A 91 -11.24 -10.42 -3.24
CA ALA A 91 -10.48 -11.09 -2.19
C ALA A 91 -10.67 -10.46 -0.81
N LEU A 92 -10.53 -11.27 0.23
CA LEU A 92 -10.39 -10.84 1.62
C LEU A 92 -8.93 -10.95 2.07
N ILE A 93 -8.37 -9.83 2.55
CA ILE A 93 -7.08 -9.81 3.25
C ILE A 93 -7.34 -10.03 4.74
N VAL A 94 -6.87 -11.15 5.26
CA VAL A 94 -7.23 -11.63 6.61
C VAL A 94 -6.02 -11.89 7.49
N GLN A 95 -6.18 -11.69 8.80
CA GLN A 95 -5.16 -12.01 9.80
C GLN A 95 -5.59 -13.22 10.64
N ASP A 96 -6.81 -13.16 11.16
CA ASP A 96 -7.34 -14.15 12.09
C ASP A 96 -7.76 -15.43 11.35
N MET A 97 -7.24 -16.58 11.78
CA MET A 97 -7.48 -17.86 11.10
C MET A 97 -8.93 -18.35 11.25
N ALA A 98 -9.73 -17.74 12.13
CA ALA A 98 -11.17 -17.98 12.18
C ALA A 98 -11.85 -17.75 10.82
N LEU A 99 -11.40 -16.75 10.04
CA LEU A 99 -11.98 -16.43 8.74
C LEU A 99 -11.78 -17.55 7.72
N ARG A 100 -10.71 -18.35 7.84
CA ARG A 100 -10.55 -19.56 7.02
C ARG A 100 -11.60 -20.62 7.36
N ARG A 101 -12.04 -20.70 8.62
CA ARG A 101 -13.02 -21.68 9.10
C ARG A 101 -14.48 -21.31 8.79
N MET A 102 -14.74 -20.13 8.25
CA MET A 102 -16.08 -19.62 7.96
C MET A 102 -16.62 -20.00 6.56
N ASP A 103 -15.87 -20.78 5.78
CA ASP A 103 -16.27 -21.23 4.43
C ASP A 103 -16.83 -20.11 3.54
N LEU A 104 -15.99 -19.07 3.38
CA LEU A 104 -16.33 -17.87 2.63
C LEU A 104 -16.08 -18.13 1.13
N PRO A 105 -17.05 -17.88 0.23
CA PRO A 105 -16.87 -18.10 -1.21
C PRO A 105 -16.12 -16.93 -1.86
N VAL A 106 -14.87 -16.73 -1.45
CA VAL A 106 -13.98 -15.63 -1.92
C VAL A 106 -12.52 -16.02 -1.78
N GLU A 107 -11.63 -15.40 -2.57
CA GLU A 107 -10.19 -15.57 -2.37
C GLU A 107 -9.76 -15.07 -0.97
N LEU A 108 -8.87 -15.81 -0.32
CA LEU A 108 -8.28 -15.42 0.95
C LEU A 108 -6.80 -15.12 0.80
N HIS A 109 -6.42 -13.91 1.20
CA HIS A 109 -5.04 -13.43 1.22
C HIS A 109 -4.54 -13.37 2.65
N ALA A 110 -3.50 -14.14 2.97
CA ALA A 110 -2.86 -14.12 4.28
C ALA A 110 -2.14 -12.78 4.48
N SER A 111 -2.68 -11.93 5.35
CA SER A 111 -2.16 -10.59 5.61
C SER A 111 -0.73 -10.61 6.12
N THR A 112 0.02 -9.53 5.87
CA THR A 112 1.31 -9.30 6.55
C THR A 112 1.17 -9.37 8.08
N GLN A 113 -0.03 -9.09 8.63
CA GLN A 113 -0.33 -9.27 10.06
C GLN A 113 -0.27 -10.72 10.56
N VAL A 114 -0.12 -11.72 9.69
CA VAL A 114 0.18 -13.12 10.08
C VAL A 114 1.68 -13.31 10.38
N SER A 115 2.51 -12.32 10.07
CA SER A 115 3.97 -12.34 10.18
C SER A 115 4.66 -13.33 9.22
N ASN A 116 4.29 -13.22 7.94
CA ASN A 116 4.79 -14.07 6.85
C ASN A 116 6.26 -13.76 6.53
N ARG A 117 7.17 -14.60 7.02
CA ARG A 117 8.63 -14.34 6.96
C ARG A 117 9.50 -15.56 6.64
N THR A 118 8.94 -16.77 6.58
CA THR A 118 9.72 -17.99 6.33
C THR A 118 9.13 -18.83 5.19
N PRO A 119 9.97 -19.60 4.48
CA PRO A 119 9.51 -20.53 3.44
C PRO A 119 8.46 -21.52 3.94
N GLU A 120 8.66 -22.09 5.14
CA GLU A 120 7.76 -23.11 5.70
C GLU A 120 6.38 -22.52 6.04
N GLY A 121 6.34 -21.30 6.56
CA GLY A 121 5.10 -20.60 6.87
C GLY A 121 4.31 -20.24 5.61
N ALA A 122 4.99 -19.76 4.58
CA ALA A 122 4.36 -19.44 3.29
C ALA A 122 3.85 -20.69 2.55
N ARG A 123 4.60 -21.80 2.63
CA ARG A 123 4.15 -23.10 2.13
C ARG A 123 2.89 -23.57 2.84
N PHE A 124 2.91 -23.56 4.18
CA PHE A 124 1.75 -23.94 4.99
C PHE A 124 0.50 -23.12 4.62
N LEU A 125 0.62 -21.80 4.49
CA LEU A 125 -0.52 -20.94 4.14
C LEU A 125 -1.06 -21.28 2.75
N GLY A 126 -0.19 -21.48 1.75
CA GLY A 126 -0.62 -21.91 0.42
C GLY A 126 -1.34 -23.25 0.45
N GLU A 127 -0.80 -24.23 1.19
CA GLU A 127 -1.43 -25.54 1.37
C GLU A 127 -2.76 -25.45 2.12
N ALA A 128 -2.88 -24.58 3.13
CA ALA A 128 -4.11 -24.35 3.89
C ALA A 128 -5.21 -23.60 3.10
N GLY A 129 -5.00 -23.30 1.82
CA GLY A 129 -5.99 -22.73 0.92
C GLY A 129 -5.98 -21.20 0.86
N PHE A 130 -4.88 -20.53 1.22
CA PHE A 130 -4.71 -19.12 0.93
C PHE A 130 -4.18 -18.94 -0.50
N ALA A 131 -4.89 -18.15 -1.32
CA ALA A 131 -4.48 -17.87 -2.69
C ALA A 131 -3.22 -17.01 -2.77
N ARG A 132 -2.96 -16.20 -1.73
CA ARG A 132 -1.86 -15.25 -1.66
C ARG A 132 -1.30 -15.10 -0.25
N VAL A 133 0.02 -14.91 -0.18
CA VAL A 133 0.77 -14.63 1.06
C VAL A 133 1.43 -13.25 0.95
N ILE A 134 1.08 -12.35 1.89
CA ILE A 134 1.57 -10.97 1.92
C ILE A 134 2.74 -10.90 2.90
N LEU A 135 3.94 -10.60 2.41
CA LEU A 135 5.16 -10.71 3.20
C LEU A 135 5.34 -9.59 4.24
N GLU A 136 6.17 -9.86 5.24
CA GLU A 136 6.77 -8.85 6.11
C GLU A 136 7.70 -7.91 5.33
N ARG A 137 7.84 -6.66 5.79
CA ARG A 137 8.60 -5.61 5.09
C ARG A 137 10.10 -5.64 5.38
N ASN A 138 10.56 -6.56 6.23
CA ASN A 138 11.90 -6.58 6.81
C ASN A 138 12.79 -7.72 6.27
N LEU A 139 12.34 -8.35 5.18
CA LEU A 139 13.04 -9.42 4.50
C LEU A 139 14.07 -8.89 3.50
N THR A 140 15.13 -9.68 3.32
CA THR A 140 16.10 -9.55 2.24
C THR A 140 15.54 -10.11 0.94
N LEU A 141 16.13 -9.73 -0.21
CA LEU A 141 15.78 -10.31 -1.51
C LEU A 141 15.94 -11.84 -1.53
N ASP A 142 16.98 -12.39 -0.91
CA ASP A 142 17.22 -13.83 -0.89
C ASP A 142 16.17 -14.58 -0.07
N GLU A 143 15.75 -14.02 1.07
CA GLU A 143 14.64 -14.56 1.86
C GLU A 143 13.32 -14.52 1.07
N ILE A 144 13.05 -13.42 0.35
CA ILE A 144 11.87 -13.30 -0.52
C ILE A 144 11.91 -14.38 -1.61
N ARG A 145 13.05 -14.57 -2.28
CA ARG A 145 13.22 -15.60 -3.31
C ARG A 145 13.00 -17.01 -2.75
N ALA A 146 13.53 -17.30 -1.58
CA ALA A 146 13.33 -18.58 -0.91
C ALA A 146 11.85 -18.83 -0.57
N ILE A 147 11.13 -17.80 -0.14
CA ILE A 147 9.69 -17.88 0.12
C ILE A 147 8.90 -18.15 -1.16
N CYS A 148 9.16 -17.39 -2.22
CA CYS A 148 8.50 -17.60 -3.52
C CYS A 148 8.72 -19.02 -4.06
N ALA A 149 9.90 -19.60 -3.87
CA ALA A 149 10.20 -20.96 -4.32
C ALA A 149 9.49 -22.05 -3.50
N ALA A 150 9.09 -21.75 -2.26
CA ALA A 150 8.54 -22.74 -1.34
C ALA A 150 7.01 -22.87 -1.37
N THR A 151 6.29 -21.94 -2.01
CA THR A 151 4.81 -21.92 -2.02
C THR A 151 4.25 -21.79 -3.44
N GLN A 152 3.05 -22.34 -3.65
CA GLN A 152 2.26 -22.17 -4.87
C GLN A 152 1.26 -20.99 -4.75
N ALA A 153 1.11 -20.42 -3.55
CA ALA A 153 0.36 -19.19 -3.37
C ALA A 153 1.09 -18.02 -4.04
N GLU A 154 0.34 -17.03 -4.51
CA GLU A 154 0.94 -15.79 -4.98
C GLU A 154 1.67 -15.07 -3.84
N VAL A 155 2.82 -14.47 -4.14
CA VAL A 155 3.58 -13.68 -3.18
C VAL A 155 3.38 -12.19 -3.46
N GLU A 156 2.95 -11.46 -2.44
CA GLU A 156 2.74 -10.02 -2.45
C GLU A 156 3.76 -9.32 -1.54
N CYS A 157 4.46 -8.33 -2.08
CA CYS A 157 5.48 -7.56 -1.37
C CYS A 157 5.10 -6.08 -1.29
N PHE A 158 5.30 -5.47 -0.11
CA PHE A 158 5.29 -4.02 -0.02
C PHE A 158 6.50 -3.44 -0.76
N VAL A 159 6.27 -2.42 -1.58
CA VAL A 159 7.33 -1.72 -2.32
C VAL A 159 7.48 -0.26 -1.92
N HIS A 160 6.47 0.32 -1.25
CA HIS A 160 6.46 1.72 -0.88
C HIS A 160 5.74 2.00 0.44
N GLY A 161 6.17 3.05 1.14
CA GLY A 161 5.44 3.68 2.23
C GLY A 161 5.90 3.27 3.62
N ALA A 162 5.09 3.55 4.64
CA ALA A 162 5.55 3.46 6.03
C ALA A 162 5.92 2.03 6.45
N ILE A 163 6.96 1.87 7.27
CA ILE A 163 7.36 0.57 7.84
C ILE A 163 6.83 0.43 9.28
N CYS A 164 6.28 -0.75 9.61
CA CYS A 164 6.08 -1.15 11.00
C CYS A 164 7.43 -1.65 11.54
N VAL A 165 7.94 -1.02 12.60
CA VAL A 165 9.24 -1.42 13.15
C VAL A 165 9.16 -2.82 13.77
N GLY A 166 8.06 -3.18 14.42
CA GLY A 166 7.83 -4.55 14.91
C GLY A 166 7.38 -5.50 13.80
N TYR A 167 7.53 -6.80 14.04
CA TYR A 167 6.85 -7.81 13.23
C TYR A 167 5.33 -7.57 13.27
N SER A 168 4.73 -7.57 12.09
CA SER A 168 3.31 -7.27 11.86
C SER A 168 2.43 -8.30 12.57
N GLY A 169 1.37 -7.84 13.24
CA GLY A 169 0.47 -8.68 14.06
C GLY A 169 1.06 -9.18 15.38
N ARG A 170 2.34 -8.89 15.67
CA ARG A 170 3.05 -9.31 16.89
C ARG A 170 3.55 -8.11 17.73
N CYS A 171 2.91 -6.94 17.59
CA CYS A 171 3.31 -5.71 18.25
C CYS A 171 2.26 -5.25 19.27
N PHE A 172 2.64 -5.28 20.55
CA PHE A 172 1.80 -4.97 21.71
C PHE A 172 2.18 -3.64 22.36
N LEU A 173 3.14 -2.89 21.80
CA LEU A 173 3.62 -1.64 22.38
C LEU A 173 2.51 -0.59 22.59
N SER A 174 1.46 -0.61 21.77
CA SER A 174 0.28 0.27 21.98
C SER A 174 -0.54 -0.19 23.19
N ARG A 175 -0.66 -1.52 23.37
CA ARG A 175 -1.43 -2.17 24.44
C ARG A 175 -0.72 -2.09 25.79
N SER A 176 0.61 -2.03 25.81
CA SER A 176 1.40 -1.82 27.02
C SER A 176 1.30 -0.38 27.55
N MET A 177 0.98 0.58 26.69
CA MET A 177 0.88 1.99 27.06
C MET A 177 -0.57 2.47 27.27
N SER A 178 -1.56 1.70 26.81
CA SER A 178 -2.98 2.09 26.82
C SER A 178 -3.90 0.89 26.57
N GLY A 179 -5.22 1.06 26.69
CA GLY A 179 -6.20 0.03 26.28
C GLY A 179 -6.28 -0.24 24.77
N ARG A 180 -5.49 0.46 23.94
CA ARG A 180 -5.56 0.34 22.48
C ARG A 180 -4.60 -0.73 21.96
N SER A 181 -5.09 -1.68 21.18
CA SER A 181 -4.25 -2.69 20.51
C SER A 181 -3.98 -2.36 19.04
N GLY A 182 -2.71 -2.49 18.63
CA GLY A 182 -2.31 -2.37 17.23
C GLY A 182 -2.82 -3.51 16.36
N ASN A 183 -2.89 -4.71 16.94
CA ASN A 183 -3.39 -5.93 16.29
C ASN A 183 -4.92 -5.92 16.11
N ARG A 184 -5.61 -4.99 16.77
CA ARG A 184 -7.04 -4.72 16.63
C ARG A 184 -7.36 -3.43 15.85
N GLY A 185 -6.38 -2.90 15.12
CA GLY A 185 -6.55 -1.74 14.25
C GLY A 185 -6.60 -0.38 14.96
N ALA A 186 -6.28 -0.34 16.26
CA ALA A 186 -6.33 0.86 17.10
C ALA A 186 -4.93 1.39 17.47
N CYS A 187 -3.87 1.03 16.74
CA CYS A 187 -2.47 1.43 17.05
C CYS A 187 -2.32 2.94 17.31
N SER A 188 -1.73 3.32 18.44
CA SER A 188 -1.41 4.72 18.80
C SER A 188 -0.06 5.22 18.23
N GLN A 189 0.64 4.38 17.46
CA GLN A 189 1.97 4.63 16.91
C GLN A 189 3.06 4.94 17.97
N PRO A 190 3.19 4.13 19.04
CA PRO A 190 4.15 4.40 20.12
C PRO A 190 5.61 4.38 19.65
N CYS A 191 5.94 3.62 18.60
CA CYS A 191 7.25 3.64 17.97
C CYS A 191 7.66 5.00 17.38
N ARG A 192 6.73 5.94 17.25
CA ARG A 192 6.97 7.32 16.79
C ARG A 192 7.16 8.31 17.94
N LEU A 193 7.04 7.88 19.20
CA LEU A 193 7.29 8.72 20.37
C LEU A 193 8.79 8.85 20.66
N THR A 194 9.15 9.82 21.50
CA THR A 194 10.52 9.99 21.99
C THR A 194 10.78 9.12 23.21
N TYR A 195 11.97 8.53 23.27
CA TYR A 195 12.45 7.68 24.36
C TYR A 195 13.87 8.10 24.74
N ASP A 196 14.23 7.84 25.99
CA ASP A 196 15.60 7.86 26.47
C ASP A 196 16.18 6.45 26.36
N LEU A 197 17.44 6.35 25.91
CA LEU A 197 18.23 5.11 25.93
C LEU A 197 19.13 5.14 27.15
N THR A 198 18.92 4.24 28.11
CA THR A 198 19.65 4.22 29.38
C THR A 198 20.29 2.85 29.64
N ASP A 199 21.17 2.76 30.65
CA ASP A 199 21.69 1.50 31.19
C ASP A 199 20.81 0.89 32.29
N GLY A 200 19.69 1.54 32.61
CA GLY A 200 18.80 1.16 33.71
C GLY A 200 19.38 1.39 35.12
N ARG A 201 20.57 2.01 35.24
CA ARG A 201 21.30 2.30 36.49
C ARG A 201 21.60 3.80 36.64
N GLY A 202 20.84 4.64 35.95
CA GLY A 202 20.92 6.11 36.04
C GLY A 202 21.79 6.78 34.98
N ARG A 203 22.47 6.04 34.10
CA ARG A 203 23.20 6.64 32.97
C ARG A 203 22.34 6.68 31.71
N THR A 204 22.19 7.86 31.14
CA THR A 204 21.50 8.06 29.85
C THR A 204 22.51 8.23 28.72
N TYR A 205 22.33 7.46 27.65
CA TYR A 205 23.16 7.50 26.44
C TYR A 205 22.57 8.40 25.35
N LEU A 206 21.25 8.37 25.18
CA LEU A 206 20.52 9.21 24.24
C LEU A 206 19.25 9.71 24.93
N THR A 207 18.95 11.00 24.79
CA THR A 207 17.80 11.64 25.44
C THR A 207 16.82 12.16 24.40
N GLY A 208 15.53 11.87 24.59
CA GLY A 208 14.42 12.47 23.85
C GLY A 208 14.44 12.18 22.36
N LYS A 209 14.91 10.99 21.93
CA LYS A 209 15.02 10.62 20.50
C LYS A 209 13.94 9.66 20.06
N HIS A 210 13.59 9.69 18.78
CA HIS A 210 12.64 8.76 18.16
C HIS A 210 13.30 7.40 17.83
N LEU A 211 13.77 6.71 18.86
CA LEU A 211 14.68 5.55 18.76
C LEU A 211 14.12 4.34 18.00
N LEU A 212 12.80 4.24 17.88
CA LEU A 212 12.07 3.18 17.18
C LEU A 212 11.45 3.65 15.85
N SER A 213 11.66 4.92 15.48
CA SER A 213 11.10 5.49 14.25
C SER A 213 12.02 5.16 13.08
N VAL A 214 11.54 4.29 12.19
CA VAL A 214 12.23 3.93 10.94
C VAL A 214 11.75 4.77 9.76
N ARG A 215 12.64 4.93 8.77
CA ARG A 215 12.36 5.56 7.47
C ARG A 215 11.29 4.77 6.69
N ASP A 216 10.68 5.42 5.72
CA ASP A 216 9.70 4.78 4.85
C ASP A 216 10.41 3.90 3.79
N LEU A 217 9.73 2.87 3.30
CA LEU A 217 10.20 1.93 2.30
C LEU A 217 10.12 2.56 0.90
N ASN A 218 11.16 2.38 0.10
CA ASN A 218 11.11 2.60 -1.35
C ASN A 218 11.92 1.51 -2.06
N LEU A 219 11.24 0.70 -2.88
CA LEU A 219 11.83 -0.36 -3.70
C LEU A 219 11.57 -0.16 -5.20
N SER A 220 11.27 1.07 -5.64
CA SER A 220 10.97 1.35 -7.06
C SER A 220 12.10 0.96 -8.01
N ALA A 221 13.35 1.07 -7.57
CA ALA A 221 14.53 0.66 -8.32
C ALA A 221 14.75 -0.88 -8.36
N HIS A 222 14.00 -1.64 -7.56
CA HIS A 222 14.19 -3.09 -7.37
C HIS A 222 12.99 -3.92 -7.85
N LEU A 223 12.05 -3.33 -8.59
CA LEU A 223 10.85 -4.03 -9.05
C LEU A 223 11.19 -5.21 -9.97
N GLY A 224 12.17 -5.05 -10.86
CA GLY A 224 12.65 -6.15 -11.71
C GLY A 224 13.19 -7.33 -10.91
N GLU A 225 14.04 -7.08 -9.91
CA GLU A 225 14.60 -8.11 -9.02
C GLU A 225 13.50 -8.87 -8.26
N LEU A 226 12.45 -8.17 -7.83
CA LEU A 226 11.30 -8.79 -7.18
C LEU A 226 10.48 -9.66 -8.15
N LEU A 227 10.27 -9.22 -9.39
CA LEU A 227 9.60 -10.03 -10.42
C LEU A 227 10.36 -11.34 -10.68
N ASP A 228 11.69 -11.23 -10.81
CA ASP A 228 12.59 -12.36 -11.03
C ASP A 228 12.62 -13.32 -9.84
N ALA A 229 12.50 -12.79 -8.62
CA ALA A 229 12.36 -13.59 -7.41
C ALA A 229 11.02 -14.33 -7.31
N GLY A 230 10.03 -14.00 -8.16
CA GLY A 230 8.72 -14.68 -8.19
C GLY A 230 7.57 -13.88 -7.58
N VAL A 231 7.78 -12.62 -7.17
CA VAL A 231 6.71 -11.75 -6.66
C VAL A 231 5.70 -11.44 -7.76
N ARG A 232 4.41 -11.44 -7.44
CA ARG A 232 3.32 -11.19 -8.41
C ARG A 232 2.39 -10.03 -8.05
N SER A 233 2.47 -9.51 -6.82
CA SER A 233 1.77 -8.28 -6.44
C SER A 233 2.69 -7.29 -5.72
N PHE A 234 2.71 -6.05 -6.21
CA PHE A 234 3.44 -4.93 -5.63
C PHE A 234 2.50 -4.02 -4.86
N LYS A 235 2.67 -3.99 -3.54
CA LYS A 235 1.78 -3.27 -2.65
C LYS A 235 2.33 -1.92 -2.23
N ILE A 236 1.53 -0.88 -2.44
CA ILE A 236 1.78 0.45 -1.91
C ILE A 236 1.11 0.57 -0.52
N GLU A 237 1.85 1.01 0.50
CA GLU A 237 1.28 1.38 1.79
C GLU A 237 0.70 2.80 1.72
N GLY A 238 -0.49 3.02 2.31
CA GLY A 238 -1.04 4.37 2.38
C GLY A 238 -2.55 4.46 2.57
N ARG A 239 -3.21 3.51 3.26
CA ARG A 239 -4.68 3.52 3.39
C ARG A 239 -5.27 4.74 4.11
N LEU A 240 -4.45 5.55 4.80
CA LEU A 240 -4.88 6.81 5.41
C LEU A 240 -4.43 8.05 4.62
N LYS A 241 -3.82 7.85 3.45
CA LYS A 241 -3.31 8.94 2.62
C LYS A 241 -4.42 9.55 1.78
N ASP A 242 -4.25 10.81 1.45
CA ASP A 242 -5.19 11.54 0.61
C ASP A 242 -5.09 11.13 -0.87
N THR A 243 -6.04 11.61 -1.66
CA THR A 243 -6.14 11.31 -3.09
C THR A 243 -4.92 11.83 -3.87
N ASN A 244 -4.27 12.93 -3.46
CA ASN A 244 -3.08 13.44 -4.16
C ASN A 244 -1.90 12.50 -4.00
N TYR A 245 -1.70 11.95 -2.81
CA TYR A 245 -0.73 10.88 -2.58
C TYR A 245 -1.01 9.67 -3.48
N ILE A 246 -2.28 9.24 -3.57
CA ILE A 246 -2.66 8.10 -4.43
C ILE A 246 -2.33 8.38 -5.89
N ARG A 247 -2.80 9.50 -6.45
CA ARG A 247 -2.54 9.90 -7.85
C ARG A 247 -1.05 9.88 -8.17
N ASN A 248 -0.26 10.51 -7.30
CA ASN A 248 1.18 10.64 -7.51
C ASN A 248 1.92 9.31 -7.40
N VAL A 249 1.75 8.60 -6.28
CA VAL A 249 2.53 7.38 -6.01
C VAL A 249 2.11 6.24 -6.94
N VAL A 250 0.82 6.07 -7.21
CA VAL A 250 0.35 5.03 -8.15
C VAL A 250 0.86 5.31 -9.56
N ALA A 251 0.80 6.55 -10.05
CA ALA A 251 1.32 6.90 -11.38
C ALA A 251 2.82 6.63 -11.52
N TYR A 252 3.60 6.99 -10.49
CA TYR A 252 5.04 6.71 -10.46
C TYR A 252 5.32 5.20 -10.51
N TYR A 253 4.65 4.41 -9.67
CA TYR A 253 4.85 2.97 -9.65
C TYR A 253 4.30 2.28 -10.90
N ARG A 254 3.23 2.79 -11.53
CA ARG A 254 2.75 2.28 -12.81
C ARG A 254 3.84 2.36 -13.87
N GLN A 255 4.46 3.53 -14.02
CA GLN A 255 5.57 3.73 -14.96
C GLN A 255 6.75 2.80 -14.64
N ALA A 256 7.11 2.66 -13.37
CA ALA A 256 8.21 1.80 -12.96
C ALA A 256 7.92 0.30 -13.18
N VAL A 257 6.69 -0.16 -12.93
CA VAL A 257 6.27 -1.55 -13.20
C VAL A 257 6.21 -1.81 -14.70
N ASP A 258 5.68 -0.89 -15.50
CA ASP A 258 5.64 -1.05 -16.97
C ASP A 258 7.04 -1.16 -17.57
N ALA A 259 7.99 -0.35 -17.09
CA ALA A 259 9.39 -0.46 -17.48
C ALA A 259 10.01 -1.82 -17.08
N ALA A 260 9.68 -2.34 -15.89
CA ALA A 260 10.14 -3.66 -15.46
C ALA A 260 9.51 -4.80 -16.29
N LEU A 261 8.26 -4.67 -16.70
CA LEU A 261 7.55 -5.65 -17.54
C LEU A 261 8.04 -5.66 -18.99
N ALA A 262 8.46 -4.52 -19.55
CA ALA A 262 8.92 -4.42 -20.93
C ALA A 262 10.11 -5.36 -21.26
N SER A 263 10.88 -5.76 -20.24
CA SER A 263 11.99 -6.73 -20.37
C SER A 263 11.61 -8.18 -20.04
N ARG A 264 10.33 -8.47 -19.77
CA ARG A 264 9.80 -9.77 -19.28
C ARG A 264 8.52 -10.14 -20.04
N PRO A 265 8.60 -10.55 -21.32
CA PRO A 265 7.43 -10.78 -22.18
C PRO A 265 6.51 -11.92 -21.71
N GLU A 266 6.97 -12.79 -20.81
CA GLU A 266 6.17 -13.84 -20.18
C GLU A 266 5.22 -13.31 -19.09
N LEU A 267 5.45 -12.07 -18.64
CA LEU A 267 4.66 -11.36 -17.65
C LEU A 267 3.84 -10.26 -18.32
N HIS A 268 2.64 -10.05 -17.82
CA HIS A 268 1.74 -8.98 -18.28
C HIS A 268 0.92 -8.46 -17.10
N ARG A 269 0.27 -7.32 -17.30
CA ARG A 269 -0.57 -6.69 -16.27
C ARG A 269 -1.81 -7.55 -16.00
N SER A 270 -2.29 -7.53 -14.76
CA SER A 270 -3.53 -8.23 -14.37
C SER A 270 -4.81 -7.45 -14.72
N SER A 271 -4.72 -6.30 -15.37
CA SER A 271 -5.86 -5.44 -15.70
C SER A 271 -5.62 -4.62 -16.97
N ALA A 272 -6.69 -4.07 -17.54
CA ALA A 272 -6.72 -3.54 -18.90
C ALA A 272 -6.63 -2.01 -18.98
N GLY A 273 -6.13 -1.48 -20.08
CA GLY A 273 -6.10 -0.04 -20.36
C GLY A 273 -4.88 0.69 -19.83
N GLU A 274 -4.72 1.93 -20.27
CA GLU A 274 -3.55 2.77 -20.12
C GLU A 274 -3.88 4.05 -19.34
N SER A 275 -2.90 4.51 -18.56
CA SER A 275 -2.99 5.73 -17.77
C SER A 275 -1.80 6.61 -18.11
N ILE A 276 -2.06 7.79 -18.68
CA ILE A 276 -1.01 8.77 -18.99
C ILE A 276 -1.22 9.98 -18.06
N PRO A 277 -0.39 10.14 -17.01
CA PRO A 277 -0.51 11.27 -16.11
C PRO A 277 -0.19 12.59 -16.86
N ASP A 278 -1.00 13.62 -16.65
CA ASP A 278 -0.78 14.98 -17.18
C ASP A 278 0.18 15.82 -16.30
N PHE A 279 0.85 15.16 -15.36
CA PHE A 279 1.96 15.68 -14.56
C PHE A 279 3.07 14.63 -14.47
N THR A 280 4.29 15.05 -14.10
CA THR A 280 5.40 14.13 -13.82
C THR A 280 5.30 13.63 -12.38
N PRO A 281 5.05 12.33 -12.15
CA PRO A 281 4.96 11.78 -10.80
C PRO A 281 6.30 11.79 -10.07
N ASP A 282 6.29 12.08 -8.78
CA ASP A 282 7.48 12.17 -7.93
C ASP A 282 7.13 11.84 -6.46
N PRO A 283 7.44 10.62 -5.98
CA PRO A 283 7.19 10.22 -4.60
C PRO A 283 7.89 11.10 -3.54
N ALA A 284 9.02 11.73 -3.88
CA ALA A 284 9.74 12.60 -2.95
C ALA A 284 8.95 13.86 -2.59
N LYS A 285 7.97 14.24 -3.44
CA LYS A 285 7.03 15.36 -3.21
C LYS A 285 5.79 14.97 -2.42
N SER A 286 5.68 13.70 -2.04
CA SER A 286 4.65 13.19 -1.13
C SER A 286 5.20 13.06 0.28
N PHE A 287 4.31 12.90 1.26
CA PHE A 287 4.73 12.69 2.65
C PHE A 287 5.61 11.43 2.74
N THR A 288 6.87 11.63 3.16
CA THR A 288 7.84 10.57 3.49
C THR A 288 8.69 10.96 4.69
N ARG A 289 9.06 10.00 5.54
CA ARG A 289 9.98 10.21 6.69
C ARG A 289 11.45 10.04 6.31
N GLY A 290 11.77 10.35 5.06
CA GLY A 290 12.98 9.87 4.40
C GLY A 290 12.81 8.41 3.98
N GLU A 291 13.51 8.06 2.91
CA GLU A 291 13.36 6.76 2.26
C GLU A 291 14.57 5.85 2.51
N SER A 292 14.32 4.55 2.48
CA SER A 292 15.35 3.52 2.44
C SER A 292 14.79 2.25 1.81
N THR A 293 15.68 1.35 1.38
CA THR A 293 15.31 -0.02 1.02
C THR A 293 15.18 -0.93 2.25
N TYR A 294 15.26 -0.34 3.45
CA TYR A 294 15.28 -1.01 4.75
C TYR A 294 16.31 -2.13 4.83
N PHE A 295 15.88 -3.40 4.83
CA PHE A 295 16.76 -4.58 4.87
C PHE A 295 16.76 -5.39 3.57
N PHE A 296 16.19 -4.88 2.48
CA PHE A 296 16.13 -5.58 1.20
C PHE A 296 17.51 -6.09 0.73
N SER A 297 18.54 -5.26 0.87
CA SER A 297 19.93 -5.60 0.54
C SER A 297 20.75 -6.10 1.75
N GLY A 298 20.09 -6.54 2.82
CA GLY A 298 20.72 -6.97 4.07
C GLY A 298 20.55 -5.99 5.24
N LYS A 299 20.63 -6.55 6.45
CA LYS A 299 20.47 -5.80 7.72
C LYS A 299 21.65 -4.85 7.95
N ARG A 300 21.39 -3.54 7.95
CA ARG A 300 22.40 -2.47 8.09
C ARG A 300 21.92 -1.33 9.01
N PRO A 301 22.82 -0.45 9.50
CA PRO A 301 22.42 0.82 10.12
C PRO A 301 21.92 1.84 9.07
N GLY A 302 21.42 2.98 9.52
CA GLY A 302 21.01 4.11 8.68
C GLY A 302 19.56 4.01 8.20
N VAL A 303 18.76 3.16 8.83
CA VAL A 303 17.34 2.97 8.50
C VAL A 303 16.41 3.72 9.43
N ALA A 304 16.94 4.34 10.50
CA ALA A 304 16.15 5.12 11.45
C ALA A 304 16.06 6.60 11.08
N SER A 305 15.10 7.27 11.72
CA SER A 305 14.93 8.72 11.74
C SER A 305 14.75 9.17 13.19
N PHE A 306 15.87 9.33 13.91
CA PHE A 306 15.88 9.65 15.35
C PHE A 306 15.45 11.07 15.67
N ASP A 307 15.67 12.01 14.75
CA ASP A 307 15.41 13.42 15.00
C ASP A 307 13.96 13.81 14.78
N THR A 308 13.22 13.06 13.94
CA THR A 308 11.82 13.37 13.66
C THR A 308 11.07 12.19 13.01
N PRO A 309 9.79 11.96 13.38
CA PRO A 309 8.90 11.04 12.70
C PRO A 309 8.03 11.76 11.65
N LYS A 310 8.30 13.05 11.39
CA LYS A 310 7.55 13.89 10.45
C LYS A 310 8.22 13.87 9.07
N ALA A 311 7.49 14.35 8.05
CA ALA A 311 8.07 14.57 6.74
C ALA A 311 9.01 15.78 6.76
N VAL A 312 10.28 15.50 6.45
CA VAL A 312 11.33 16.52 6.29
C VAL A 312 11.34 17.05 4.85
N GLY A 313 11.03 16.17 3.89
CA GLY A 313 11.01 16.50 2.47
C GLY A 313 12.41 16.57 1.85
N GLU A 314 12.50 17.15 0.66
CA GLU A 314 13.74 17.23 -0.12
C GLU A 314 14.61 18.42 0.30
N ARG A 315 15.93 18.29 0.23
CA ARG A 315 16.85 19.42 0.47
C ARG A 315 16.79 20.38 -0.71
N ILE A 316 16.44 21.63 -0.47
CA ILE A 316 16.35 22.65 -1.53
C ILE A 316 17.48 23.69 -1.46
N GLY A 317 18.09 23.91 -0.30
CA GLY A 317 19.08 24.97 -0.17
C GLY A 317 19.59 25.22 1.24
N ARG A 318 20.20 26.39 1.43
CA ARG A 318 20.71 26.87 2.72
C ARG A 318 20.35 28.34 2.93
N VAL A 319 20.01 28.71 4.16
CA VAL A 319 19.80 30.11 4.54
C VAL A 319 21.15 30.83 4.51
N VAL A 320 21.30 31.88 3.71
CA VAL A 320 22.55 32.66 3.64
C VAL A 320 22.51 33.91 4.53
N ARG A 321 21.32 34.49 4.72
CA ARG A 321 21.13 35.70 5.51
C ARG A 321 19.74 35.71 6.12
N VAL A 322 19.63 36.15 7.37
CA VAL A 322 18.36 36.30 8.08
C VAL A 322 18.10 37.78 8.33
N ASP A 323 16.90 38.24 8.01
CA ASP A 323 16.38 39.58 8.26
C ASP A 323 15.24 39.54 9.29
N ALA A 324 14.74 40.69 9.72
CA ALA A 324 13.72 40.76 10.78
C ALA A 324 12.42 39.97 10.48
N ARG A 325 11.99 39.90 9.21
CA ARG A 325 10.74 39.22 8.79
C ARG A 325 10.92 38.32 7.56
N SER A 326 12.15 38.08 7.15
CA SER A 326 12.45 37.30 5.94
C SER A 326 13.84 36.70 6.04
N PHE A 327 14.18 35.81 5.10
CA PHE A 327 15.54 35.31 4.96
C PHE A 327 15.89 35.19 3.48
N VAL A 328 17.18 35.23 3.16
CA VAL A 328 17.68 34.94 1.82
C VAL A 328 18.07 33.48 1.77
N LEU A 329 17.51 32.79 0.77
CA LEU A 329 17.74 31.37 0.51
C LEU A 329 18.63 31.23 -0.72
N GLU A 330 19.77 30.56 -0.56
CA GLU A 330 20.49 30.01 -1.69
C GLU A 330 19.87 28.65 -2.02
N THR A 331 19.23 28.57 -3.19
CA THR A 331 18.52 27.39 -3.67
C THR A 331 18.71 27.23 -5.17
N VAL A 332 18.77 25.99 -5.63
CA VAL A 332 18.73 25.64 -7.07
C VAL A 332 17.31 25.36 -7.55
N GLN A 333 16.36 25.23 -6.62
CA GLN A 333 14.97 24.94 -6.91
C GLN A 333 14.09 26.18 -6.66
N PRO A 334 13.06 26.41 -7.48
CA PRO A 334 12.10 27.48 -7.23
C PRO A 334 11.28 27.20 -5.97
N VAL A 335 11.02 28.25 -5.19
CA VAL A 335 10.14 28.25 -4.02
C VAL A 335 8.92 29.12 -4.35
N ALA A 336 7.74 28.67 -3.94
CA ALA A 336 6.48 29.37 -4.19
C ALA A 336 5.77 29.77 -2.89
N PRO A 337 4.95 30.85 -2.91
CA PRO A 337 3.96 31.10 -1.87
C PRO A 337 3.08 29.86 -1.62
N GLY A 338 2.92 29.50 -0.36
CA GLY A 338 2.23 28.30 0.10
C GLY A 338 3.11 27.07 0.29
N ASP A 339 4.38 27.09 -0.12
CA ASP A 339 5.31 25.99 0.17
C ASP A 339 5.51 25.81 1.68
N GLY A 340 5.72 24.55 2.09
CA GLY A 340 6.14 24.20 3.44
C GLY A 340 7.65 23.98 3.47
N LEU A 341 8.34 24.72 4.33
CA LEU A 341 9.78 24.63 4.53
C LEU A 341 10.11 24.12 5.93
N CYS A 342 11.11 23.26 6.02
CA CYS A 342 11.69 22.74 7.25
C CYS A 342 13.16 23.12 7.35
N PHE A 343 13.61 23.41 8.57
CA PHE A 343 14.98 23.80 8.85
C PHE A 343 15.54 22.85 9.91
N LEU A 344 16.70 22.28 9.63
CA LEU A 344 17.41 21.47 10.62
C LEU A 344 18.23 22.40 11.51
N THR A 345 17.82 22.54 12.77
CA THR A 345 18.50 23.38 13.76
C THR A 345 19.16 22.52 14.83
N ARG A 346 20.03 23.12 15.66
CA ARG A 346 20.62 22.43 16.83
C ARG A 346 19.58 21.93 17.83
N LYS A 347 18.37 22.54 17.85
CA LYS A 347 17.26 22.17 18.75
C LYS A 347 16.25 21.22 18.09
N GLY A 348 16.52 20.74 16.88
CA GLY A 348 15.65 19.86 16.11
C GLY A 348 15.04 20.54 14.88
N LEU A 349 14.03 19.88 14.29
CA LEU A 349 13.37 20.34 13.08
C LEU A 349 12.34 21.44 13.39
N VAL A 350 12.50 22.61 12.80
CA VAL A 350 11.49 23.68 12.81
C VAL A 350 10.85 23.82 11.43
N GLY A 351 9.59 24.22 11.36
CA GLY A 351 8.85 24.31 10.10
C GLY A 351 8.01 25.57 9.98
N THR A 352 7.91 26.10 8.76
CA THR A 352 7.17 27.31 8.42
C THR A 352 6.54 27.19 7.04
N ASN A 353 5.49 27.99 6.78
CA ASN A 353 4.92 28.13 5.44
C ASN A 353 5.48 29.40 4.79
N VAL A 354 5.61 29.39 3.47
CA VAL A 354 6.04 30.57 2.69
C VAL A 354 4.83 31.46 2.42
N ASN A 355 4.87 32.72 2.85
CA ASN A 355 3.82 33.69 2.57
C ASN A 355 4.08 34.44 1.26
N ALA A 356 5.35 34.81 0.99
CA ALA A 356 5.76 35.50 -0.23
C ALA A 356 7.21 35.18 -0.63
N VAL A 357 7.53 35.39 -1.91
CA VAL A 357 8.86 35.16 -2.50
C VAL A 357 9.22 36.37 -3.38
N GLU A 358 10.38 36.97 -3.14
CA GLU A 358 10.93 38.11 -3.88
C GLU A 358 12.36 37.77 -4.33
N GLY A 359 12.51 37.16 -5.51
CA GLY A 359 13.79 36.63 -5.95
C GLY A 359 14.28 35.51 -5.02
N THR A 360 15.42 35.70 -4.37
CA THR A 360 15.98 34.77 -3.35
C THR A 360 15.52 35.07 -1.93
N ARG A 361 14.76 36.15 -1.72
CA ARG A 361 14.21 36.53 -0.41
C ARG A 361 12.88 35.82 -0.18
N ILE A 362 12.78 35.11 0.95
CA ILE A 362 11.60 34.36 1.38
C ILE A 362 10.99 35.04 2.60
N VAL A 363 9.68 35.31 2.55
CA VAL A 363 8.90 35.80 3.68
C VAL A 363 8.12 34.63 4.27
N PRO A 364 8.54 34.06 5.41
CA PRO A 364 7.84 32.94 6.03
C PRO A 364 6.69 33.42 6.93
N ASN A 365 5.80 32.51 7.28
CA ASN A 365 4.73 32.73 8.24
C ASN A 365 5.27 32.94 9.67
N ARG A 366 6.35 32.24 10.02
CA ARG A 366 7.08 32.37 11.30
C ARG A 366 8.58 32.31 11.07
N MET A 367 9.34 33.12 11.82
CA MET A 367 10.80 33.20 11.81
C MET A 367 11.50 32.31 12.86
N GLU A 368 10.73 31.67 13.75
CA GLU A 368 11.26 30.92 14.89
C GLU A 368 12.22 29.80 14.46
N GLY A 369 13.45 29.85 14.98
CA GLY A 369 14.49 28.85 14.73
C GLY A 369 15.18 28.93 13.37
N ILE A 370 14.89 29.95 12.55
CA ILE A 370 15.58 30.16 11.27
C ILE A 370 16.89 30.90 11.53
N GLU A 371 18.01 30.24 11.25
CA GLU A 371 19.36 30.76 11.48
C GLU A 371 20.17 30.79 10.17
N ALA A 372 21.09 31.74 10.06
CA ALA A 372 22.03 31.76 8.94
C ALA A 372 22.88 30.47 8.94
N GLY A 373 23.05 29.88 7.77
CA GLY A 373 23.70 28.60 7.59
C GLY A 373 22.79 27.39 7.80
N ALA A 374 21.53 27.53 8.21
CA ALA A 374 20.62 26.39 8.35
C ALA A 374 20.31 25.74 7.00
N GLU A 375 20.32 24.41 6.96
CA GLU A 375 19.85 23.66 5.78
C GLU A 375 18.33 23.72 5.69
N VAL A 376 17.83 23.93 4.47
CA VAL A 376 16.41 24.08 4.17
C VAL A 376 15.92 22.89 3.35
N TYR A 377 14.83 22.31 3.83
CA TYR A 377 14.12 21.21 3.19
C TYR A 377 12.70 21.65 2.85
N ARG A 378 12.14 21.15 1.74
CA ARG A 378 10.76 21.41 1.32
C ARG A 378 9.90 20.19 1.62
N ASN A 379 9.04 20.28 2.63
CA ASN A 379 8.15 19.19 3.02
C ASN A 379 6.74 19.30 2.42
N SER A 380 6.43 20.41 1.73
CA SER A 380 5.21 20.59 0.96
C SER A 380 5.50 21.49 -0.25
N ASP A 381 5.35 20.94 -1.46
CA ASP A 381 5.47 21.67 -2.73
C ASP A 381 4.05 22.07 -3.20
N ARG A 382 3.71 23.35 -3.05
CA ARG A 382 2.37 23.86 -3.35
C ARG A 382 2.04 23.78 -4.83
N LEU A 383 3.01 24.11 -5.69
CA LEU A 383 2.81 24.10 -7.14
C LEU A 383 2.66 22.68 -7.67
N PHE A 384 3.39 21.72 -7.11
CA PHE A 384 3.21 20.31 -7.43
C PHE A 384 1.85 19.81 -6.97
N THR A 385 1.47 20.11 -5.73
CA THR A 385 0.16 19.74 -5.18
C THR A 385 -0.97 20.26 -6.06
N LEU A 386 -0.92 21.53 -6.48
CA LEU A 386 -1.90 22.12 -7.41
C LEU A 386 -1.96 21.39 -8.76
N ARG A 387 -0.83 20.96 -9.30
CA ARG A 387 -0.77 20.20 -10.55
C ARG A 387 -1.49 18.86 -10.40
N VAL A 388 -1.21 18.12 -9.33
CA VAL A 388 -1.86 16.83 -9.04
C VAL A 388 -3.36 17.00 -8.76
N GLU A 389 -3.77 18.05 -8.05
CA GLU A 389 -5.18 18.37 -7.77
C GLU A 389 -5.97 18.66 -9.06
N ARG A 390 -5.35 19.43 -9.97
CA ARG A 390 -5.94 19.84 -11.25
C ARG A 390 -5.90 18.77 -12.33
N SER A 391 -5.13 17.71 -12.11
CA SER A 391 -5.03 16.61 -13.05
C SER A 391 -6.42 16.06 -13.42
N ARG A 392 -6.57 15.72 -14.69
CA ARG A 392 -7.77 15.12 -15.27
C ARG A 392 -7.46 13.77 -15.92
N THR A 393 -6.31 13.18 -15.61
CA THR A 393 -5.95 11.84 -16.08
C THR A 393 -7.06 10.84 -15.77
N ARG A 394 -7.38 10.06 -16.80
CA ARG A 394 -8.28 8.91 -16.73
C ARG A 394 -7.59 7.73 -17.36
N ARG A 395 -7.99 6.55 -16.91
CA ARG A 395 -7.62 5.31 -17.57
C ARG A 395 -8.51 5.08 -18.78
N VAL A 396 -7.92 4.70 -19.91
CA VAL A 396 -8.66 4.39 -21.13
C VAL A 396 -8.23 3.05 -21.70
N ILE A 397 -9.12 2.37 -22.40
CA ILE A 397 -8.88 1.08 -23.04
C ILE A 397 -8.83 1.33 -24.55
N PRO A 398 -7.69 1.08 -25.21
CA PRO A 398 -7.59 1.17 -26.65
C PRO A 398 -8.63 0.27 -27.34
N ALA A 399 -9.32 0.81 -28.34
CA ALA A 399 -10.30 0.09 -29.12
C ALA A 399 -10.19 0.38 -30.62
N ARG A 400 -10.70 -0.55 -31.43
CA ARG A 400 -10.85 -0.45 -32.88
C ARG A 400 -12.33 -0.49 -33.23
N MET A 401 -12.73 0.38 -34.16
CA MET A 401 -14.08 0.40 -34.71
C MET A 401 -14.06 -0.02 -36.18
N VAL A 402 -15.03 -0.84 -36.60
CA VAL A 402 -15.35 -1.12 -37.99
C VAL A 402 -16.76 -0.61 -38.25
N VAL A 403 -16.92 0.27 -39.24
CA VAL A 403 -18.20 0.83 -39.67
C VAL A 403 -18.54 0.25 -41.03
N GLU A 404 -19.74 -0.32 -41.16
CA GLU A 404 -20.24 -0.90 -42.42
C GLU A 404 -21.57 -0.23 -42.75
N ALA A 405 -21.60 0.57 -43.81
CA ALA A 405 -22.81 1.23 -44.30
C ALA A 405 -23.31 0.54 -45.58
N SER A 406 -24.63 0.43 -45.73
CA SER A 406 -25.29 -0.18 -46.87
C SER A 406 -26.65 0.47 -47.12
N ALA A 407 -27.33 0.10 -48.20
CA ALA A 407 -28.71 0.54 -48.46
C ALA A 407 -29.67 0.25 -47.29
N GLU A 408 -29.41 -0.82 -46.54
CA GLU A 408 -30.27 -1.30 -45.44
C GLU A 408 -30.02 -0.57 -44.13
N GLY A 409 -28.88 0.10 -43.97
CA GLY A 409 -28.54 0.82 -42.74
C GLY A 409 -27.05 0.82 -42.43
N VAL A 410 -26.73 1.08 -41.15
CA VAL A 410 -25.36 1.17 -40.65
C VAL A 410 -25.12 0.19 -39.50
N ARG A 411 -24.00 -0.53 -39.59
CA ARG A 411 -23.48 -1.42 -38.56
C ARG A 411 -22.17 -0.85 -38.02
N MET A 412 -21.98 -0.91 -36.71
CA MET A 412 -20.69 -0.67 -36.09
C MET A 412 -20.30 -1.86 -35.23
N THR A 413 -19.08 -2.34 -35.42
CA THR A 413 -18.46 -3.36 -34.58
C THR A 413 -17.25 -2.76 -33.90
N CYS A 414 -17.24 -2.81 -32.57
CA CYS A 414 -16.13 -2.31 -31.75
C CYS A 414 -15.42 -3.48 -31.10
N SER A 415 -14.09 -3.48 -31.07
CA SER A 415 -13.29 -4.45 -30.33
C SER A 415 -12.20 -3.76 -29.54
N ASP A 416 -11.98 -4.18 -28.29
CA ASP A 416 -10.95 -3.60 -27.43
C ASP A 416 -9.62 -4.38 -27.48
N ALA A 417 -8.62 -3.86 -26.77
CA ALA A 417 -7.28 -4.45 -26.69
C ALA A 417 -7.23 -5.81 -25.98
N GLU A 418 -8.25 -6.17 -25.20
CA GLU A 418 -8.33 -7.45 -24.48
C GLU A 418 -9.12 -8.50 -25.28
N GLY A 419 -9.68 -8.12 -26.44
CA GLY A 419 -10.40 -9.02 -27.33
C GLY A 419 -11.92 -9.06 -27.11
N PHE A 420 -12.49 -8.20 -26.27
CA PHE A 420 -13.94 -8.06 -26.17
C PHE A 420 -14.47 -7.40 -27.44
N THR A 421 -15.61 -7.87 -27.96
CA THR A 421 -16.23 -7.37 -29.17
C THR A 421 -17.72 -7.16 -28.97
N ALA A 422 -18.26 -6.07 -29.50
CA ALA A 422 -19.69 -5.83 -29.58
C ALA A 422 -20.08 -5.26 -30.94
N THR A 423 -21.32 -5.50 -31.35
CA THR A 423 -21.87 -5.00 -32.62
C THR A 423 -23.22 -4.34 -32.38
N ALA A 424 -23.44 -3.19 -33.02
CA ALA A 424 -24.72 -2.52 -33.08
C ALA A 424 -25.13 -2.30 -34.53
N PHE A 425 -26.42 -2.40 -34.83
CA PHE A 425 -26.99 -2.16 -36.15
C PHE A 425 -28.22 -1.26 -36.06
N ARG A 426 -28.34 -0.33 -37.01
CA ARG A 426 -29.56 0.46 -37.21
C ARG A 426 -30.00 0.37 -38.65
N GLN A 427 -31.22 -0.10 -38.82
CA GLN A 427 -31.90 -0.08 -40.10
C GLN A 427 -32.29 1.36 -40.46
N ALA A 428 -31.89 1.80 -41.64
CA ALA A 428 -32.22 3.11 -42.17
C ALA A 428 -32.11 3.08 -43.70
N ALA A 429 -33.05 3.71 -44.39
CA ALA A 429 -32.99 3.87 -45.84
C ALA A 429 -31.92 4.91 -46.20
N LEU A 430 -30.67 4.47 -46.37
CA LEU A 430 -29.56 5.36 -46.70
C LEU A 430 -29.56 5.69 -48.20
N THR A 431 -29.21 6.93 -48.53
CA THR A 431 -29.07 7.39 -49.91
C THR A 431 -27.60 7.37 -50.35
N ALA A 432 -27.36 7.45 -51.66
CA ALA A 432 -26.00 7.56 -52.18
C ALA A 432 -25.34 8.86 -51.70
N ALA A 433 -24.09 8.76 -51.24
CA ALA A 433 -23.29 9.88 -50.81
C ALA A 433 -22.87 10.72 -52.03
N GLN A 434 -23.19 12.02 -51.99
CA GLN A 434 -22.77 12.96 -53.05
C GLN A 434 -21.24 13.10 -53.16
N ARG A 435 -20.53 12.89 -52.04
CA ARG A 435 -19.05 12.93 -51.96
C ARG A 435 -18.57 11.75 -51.09
N PRO A 436 -18.35 10.56 -51.68
CA PRO A 436 -18.01 9.35 -50.93
C PRO A 436 -16.78 9.50 -50.03
N ASP A 437 -15.69 10.09 -50.51
CA ASP A 437 -14.46 10.27 -49.71
C ASP A 437 -14.68 11.18 -48.49
N ALA A 438 -15.45 12.26 -48.66
CA ALA A 438 -15.81 13.15 -47.57
C ALA A 438 -16.76 12.47 -46.57
N ASN A 439 -17.66 11.60 -47.04
CA ASN A 439 -18.54 10.80 -46.21
C ASN A 439 -17.74 9.79 -45.36
N VAL A 440 -16.78 9.09 -45.96
CA VAL A 440 -15.84 8.22 -45.24
C VAL A 440 -15.11 8.98 -44.14
N GLY A 441 -14.58 10.17 -44.44
CA GLY A 441 -13.91 11.03 -43.45
C GLY A 441 -14.83 11.46 -42.30
N SER A 442 -16.08 11.80 -42.62
CA SER A 442 -17.11 12.15 -41.62
C SER A 442 -17.45 10.97 -40.73
N LEU A 443 -17.74 9.80 -41.31
CA LEU A 443 -18.01 8.56 -40.59
C LEU A 443 -16.86 8.17 -39.68
N ARG A 444 -15.62 8.24 -40.18
CA ARG A 444 -14.41 8.00 -39.40
C ARG A 444 -14.35 8.91 -38.18
N THR A 445 -14.60 10.20 -38.38
CA THR A 445 -14.58 11.21 -37.32
C THR A 445 -15.68 10.99 -36.28
N GLN A 446 -16.89 10.63 -36.71
CA GLN A 446 -17.97 10.32 -35.78
C GLN A 446 -17.67 9.07 -34.96
N ALA A 447 -17.27 7.98 -35.62
CA ALA A 447 -16.98 6.69 -35.00
C ALA A 447 -15.78 6.72 -34.04
N ALA A 448 -14.77 7.58 -34.29
CA ALA A 448 -13.61 7.72 -33.42
C ALA A 448 -13.90 8.43 -32.08
N ARG A 449 -15.04 9.13 -31.95
CA ARG A 449 -15.40 9.81 -30.70
C ARG A 449 -15.71 8.76 -29.63
N SER A 450 -15.24 8.97 -28.41
CA SER A 450 -15.58 8.10 -27.28
C SER A 450 -16.13 8.86 -26.06
N GLY A 451 -16.06 10.19 -26.05
CA GLY A 451 -16.62 11.02 -24.98
C GLY A 451 -16.05 10.66 -23.61
N GLU A 452 -16.93 10.49 -22.63
CA GLU A 452 -16.58 10.13 -21.25
C GLU A 452 -16.51 8.61 -21.01
N THR A 453 -16.59 7.80 -22.06
CA THR A 453 -16.48 6.34 -21.93
C THR A 453 -15.05 5.93 -21.56
N ILE A 454 -14.89 4.70 -21.09
CA ILE A 454 -13.58 4.13 -20.78
C ILE A 454 -12.76 3.78 -22.02
N PHE A 455 -13.28 3.97 -23.24
CA PHE A 455 -12.64 3.54 -24.47
C PHE A 455 -11.92 4.70 -25.17
N ALA A 456 -10.77 4.39 -25.77
CA ALA A 456 -10.08 5.26 -26.71
C ALA A 456 -10.09 4.59 -28.09
N VAL A 457 -11.00 5.01 -28.98
CA VAL A 457 -11.09 4.45 -30.34
C VAL A 457 -9.93 4.98 -31.17
N ARG A 458 -8.86 4.18 -31.29
CA ARG A 458 -7.60 4.58 -31.94
C ARG A 458 -7.57 4.32 -33.44
N SER A 459 -8.37 3.37 -33.90
CA SER A 459 -8.44 3.02 -35.32
C SER A 459 -9.89 2.83 -35.72
N VAL A 460 -10.22 3.33 -36.92
CA VAL A 460 -11.55 3.23 -37.50
C VAL A 460 -11.42 2.83 -38.97
N GLU A 461 -11.98 1.67 -39.28
CA GLU A 461 -12.16 1.19 -40.65
C GLU A 461 -13.60 1.51 -41.09
N VAL A 462 -13.76 2.00 -42.33
CA VAL A 462 -15.07 2.32 -42.89
C VAL A 462 -15.24 1.54 -44.20
N ARG A 463 -16.36 0.84 -44.32
CA ARG A 463 -16.80 0.09 -45.50
C ARG A 463 -18.16 0.64 -45.94
N GLY A 464 -18.40 0.73 -47.24
CA GLY A 464 -19.64 1.27 -47.78
C GLY A 464 -19.71 2.81 -47.77
N GLY A 465 -18.58 3.47 -48.04
CA GLY A 465 -18.48 4.95 -48.05
C GLY A 465 -19.39 5.65 -49.05
N GLU A 466 -19.91 4.92 -50.02
CA GLU A 466 -20.90 5.34 -51.00
C GLU A 466 -22.31 5.56 -50.41
N TRP A 467 -22.58 5.13 -49.18
CA TRP A 467 -23.87 5.35 -48.50
C TRP A 467 -23.79 6.48 -47.48
N PHE A 468 -24.63 7.51 -47.65
CA PHE A 468 -24.67 8.65 -46.74
C PHE A 468 -25.31 8.26 -45.42
N VAL A 469 -24.54 8.33 -44.33
CA VAL A 469 -25.02 8.11 -42.97
C VAL A 469 -25.13 9.46 -42.26
N PRO A 470 -26.33 9.87 -41.81
CA PRO A 470 -26.48 11.07 -41.00
C PRO A 470 -25.61 11.02 -39.73
N ALA A 471 -24.98 12.13 -39.36
CA ALA A 471 -24.10 12.19 -38.19
C ALA A 471 -24.83 11.82 -36.87
N SER A 472 -26.13 12.12 -36.77
CA SER A 472 -26.98 11.72 -35.65
C SER A 472 -27.13 10.20 -35.55
N LEU A 473 -27.38 9.53 -36.68
CA LEU A 473 -27.49 8.08 -36.76
C LEU A 473 -26.16 7.40 -36.41
N ALA A 474 -25.05 7.89 -37.00
CA ALA A 474 -23.72 7.39 -36.66
C ALA A 474 -23.38 7.57 -35.17
N ALA A 475 -23.76 8.72 -34.57
CA ALA A 475 -23.55 8.98 -33.16
C ALA A 475 -24.42 8.08 -32.25
N GLU A 476 -25.64 7.73 -32.68
CA GLU A 476 -26.51 6.79 -31.97
C GLU A 476 -25.90 5.37 -31.96
N VAL A 477 -25.58 4.82 -33.13
CA VAL A 477 -25.02 3.45 -33.25
C VAL A 477 -23.69 3.34 -32.52
N ARG A 478 -22.87 4.39 -32.56
CA ARG A 478 -21.61 4.46 -31.82
C ARG A 478 -21.81 4.41 -30.30
N ARG A 479 -22.80 5.12 -29.76
CA ARG A 479 -23.07 5.07 -28.30
C ARG A 479 -23.50 3.67 -27.89
N GLU A 480 -24.43 3.09 -28.64
CA GLU A 480 -24.94 1.75 -28.38
C GLU A 480 -23.86 0.68 -28.45
N VAL A 481 -22.97 0.70 -29.47
CA VAL A 481 -21.89 -0.30 -29.57
C VAL A 481 -20.88 -0.16 -28.44
N LEU A 482 -20.56 1.06 -28.00
CA LEU A 482 -19.66 1.28 -26.86
C LEU A 482 -20.31 0.87 -25.53
N GLU A 483 -21.61 1.11 -25.35
CA GLU A 483 -22.37 0.64 -24.19
C GLU A 483 -22.50 -0.90 -24.18
N ALA A 484 -22.71 -1.52 -25.34
CA ALA A 484 -22.71 -2.96 -25.49
C ALA A 484 -21.33 -3.56 -25.17
N LEU A 485 -20.25 -2.96 -25.69
CA LEU A 485 -18.89 -3.41 -25.39
C LEU A 485 -18.56 -3.32 -23.90
N LEU A 486 -19.00 -2.24 -23.23
CA LEU A 486 -18.86 -2.12 -21.79
C LEU A 486 -19.60 -3.22 -21.04
N ARG A 487 -20.85 -3.53 -21.45
CA ARG A 487 -21.64 -4.62 -20.86
C ARG A 487 -20.96 -5.97 -21.01
N GLU A 488 -20.46 -6.29 -22.20
CA GLU A 488 -19.71 -7.54 -22.46
C GLU A 488 -18.50 -7.67 -21.54
N ARG A 489 -17.73 -6.58 -21.36
CA ARG A 489 -16.60 -6.56 -20.42
C ARG A 489 -17.03 -6.81 -18.99
N THR A 490 -18.05 -6.09 -18.50
CA THR A 490 -18.48 -6.19 -17.10
C THR A 490 -19.23 -7.49 -16.79
N ALA A 491 -19.72 -8.21 -17.80
CA ALA A 491 -20.35 -9.51 -17.64
C ALA A 491 -19.35 -10.64 -17.37
N GLN A 492 -18.06 -10.42 -17.64
CA GLN A 492 -16.99 -11.38 -17.39
C GLN A 492 -16.15 -10.90 -16.18
N PRO A 493 -16.54 -11.27 -14.94
CA PRO A 493 -15.79 -10.86 -13.77
C PRO A 493 -14.37 -11.45 -13.77
N PRO A 494 -13.42 -10.85 -13.03
CA PRO A 494 -12.09 -11.43 -12.83
C PRO A 494 -12.17 -12.88 -12.33
N GLU A 495 -11.26 -13.75 -12.79
CA GLU A 495 -11.17 -15.13 -12.31
C GLU A 495 -10.79 -15.16 -10.82
N HIS A 496 -11.48 -16.00 -10.04
CA HIS A 496 -11.26 -16.15 -8.60
C HIS A 496 -10.67 -17.53 -8.25
N ARG A 497 -9.56 -17.54 -7.52
CA ARG A 497 -8.89 -18.72 -6.94
C ARG A 497 -9.42 -19.03 -5.54
N ILE A 498 -10.69 -19.39 -5.46
CA ILE A 498 -11.32 -19.82 -4.20
C ILE A 498 -10.85 -21.25 -3.89
N LEU A 499 -9.89 -21.39 -2.97
CA LEU A 499 -9.27 -22.67 -2.65
C LEU A 499 -9.89 -23.26 -1.37
N PRO A 500 -10.27 -24.55 -1.33
CA PRO A 500 -10.74 -25.20 -0.10
C PRO A 500 -9.61 -25.35 0.93
N GLU A 501 -9.97 -25.52 2.20
CA GLU A 501 -9.00 -25.73 3.28
C GLU A 501 -8.48 -27.17 3.19
N ASN A 502 -7.17 -27.33 2.99
CA ASN A 502 -6.55 -28.64 3.09
C ASN A 502 -6.19 -28.96 4.56
N ARG A 503 -7.05 -29.73 5.24
CA ARG A 503 -6.80 -30.17 6.64
C ARG A 503 -5.58 -31.08 6.80
N ALA A 504 -5.01 -31.60 5.71
CA ALA A 504 -3.76 -32.35 5.76
C ALA A 504 -2.51 -31.45 5.87
N ALA A 505 -2.63 -30.14 5.57
CA ALA A 505 -1.56 -29.18 5.77
C ALA A 505 -1.12 -29.17 7.25
N ARG A 506 0.17 -28.95 7.50
CA ARG A 506 0.74 -28.97 8.85
C ARG A 506 1.40 -27.64 9.16
N TYR A 507 1.03 -27.06 10.30
CA TYR A 507 1.67 -25.85 10.78
C TYR A 507 3.15 -26.13 11.09
N PRO A 508 4.10 -25.22 10.78
CA PRO A 508 5.54 -25.48 10.94
C PRO A 508 6.03 -25.68 12.38
N SER A 509 5.19 -25.43 13.39
CA SER A 509 5.52 -25.53 14.81
C SER A 509 4.46 -26.33 15.56
N GLU A 510 4.85 -27.14 16.55
CA GLU A 510 3.89 -27.77 17.45
C GLU A 510 3.44 -26.85 18.60
N ARG A 511 4.04 -25.64 18.70
CA ARG A 511 3.80 -24.69 19.78
C ARG A 511 3.57 -23.27 19.27
N LEU A 512 2.58 -22.59 19.84
CA LEU A 512 2.32 -21.17 19.65
C LEU A 512 2.46 -20.43 20.99
N ALA A 513 3.32 -19.41 21.02
CA ALA A 513 3.55 -18.54 22.15
C ALA A 513 2.50 -17.42 22.24
N ALA A 514 2.45 -16.73 23.39
CA ALA A 514 1.45 -15.68 23.64
C ALA A 514 1.53 -14.53 22.61
N GLU A 515 2.72 -14.23 22.08
CA GLU A 515 2.92 -13.19 21.06
C GLU A 515 2.35 -13.55 19.68
N GLU A 516 2.03 -14.82 19.44
CA GLU A 516 1.32 -15.29 18.23
C GLU A 516 -0.18 -15.06 18.31
N ASN A 517 -0.65 -14.72 19.51
CA ASN A 517 -1.87 -13.95 19.74
C ASN A 517 -3.14 -14.63 19.19
N VAL A 518 -3.29 -15.92 19.49
CA VAL A 518 -4.54 -16.64 19.24
C VAL A 518 -5.59 -16.18 20.26
N THR A 519 -6.68 -15.58 19.80
CA THR A 519 -7.65 -14.87 20.67
C THR A 519 -9.09 -15.38 20.63
N ASN A 520 -9.38 -16.43 19.86
CA ASN A 520 -10.72 -16.99 19.76
C ASN A 520 -10.68 -18.49 19.47
N ARG A 521 -11.80 -19.17 19.74
CA ARG A 521 -11.93 -20.63 19.63
C ARG A 521 -11.78 -21.18 18.22
N LEU A 522 -12.14 -20.41 17.18
CA LEU A 522 -12.06 -20.88 15.78
C LEU A 522 -10.62 -20.84 15.27
N ALA A 523 -9.87 -19.79 15.59
CA ALA A 523 -8.45 -19.71 15.32
C ALA A 523 -7.68 -20.81 16.08
N GLU A 524 -8.01 -21.05 17.35
CA GLU A 524 -7.42 -22.15 18.12
C GLU A 524 -7.69 -23.51 17.46
N ALA A 525 -8.94 -23.78 17.08
CA ALA A 525 -9.32 -25.01 16.39
C ALA A 525 -8.58 -25.19 15.06
N PHE A 526 -8.41 -24.12 14.26
CA PHE A 526 -7.63 -24.14 13.03
C PHE A 526 -6.20 -24.63 13.30
N TYR A 527 -5.49 -24.02 14.26
CA TYR A 527 -4.12 -24.39 14.56
C TYR A 527 -4.00 -25.82 15.11
N ARG A 528 -4.93 -26.25 15.98
CA ARG A 528 -4.95 -27.62 16.51
C ARG A 528 -5.17 -28.66 15.41
N ASP A 529 -6.13 -28.42 14.51
CA ASP A 529 -6.40 -29.30 13.36
C ASP A 529 -5.18 -29.40 12.42
N HIS A 530 -4.35 -28.36 12.37
CA HIS A 530 -3.09 -28.33 11.62
C HIS A 530 -1.87 -28.81 12.41
N GLY A 531 -2.06 -29.45 13.57
CA GLY A 531 -1.01 -30.17 14.31
C GLY A 531 -0.33 -29.39 15.43
N VAL A 532 -0.79 -28.19 15.77
CA VAL A 532 -0.29 -27.46 16.95
C VAL A 532 -0.83 -28.12 18.23
N ARG A 533 0.07 -28.46 19.16
CA ARG A 533 -0.25 -29.16 20.41
C ARG A 533 -0.43 -28.20 21.58
N GLU A 534 0.46 -27.22 21.68
CA GLU A 534 0.48 -26.24 22.76
C GLU A 534 0.19 -24.85 22.21
N ILE A 535 -0.86 -24.20 22.73
CA ILE A 535 -1.24 -22.84 22.34
C ILE A 535 -1.33 -22.02 23.62
N ALA A 536 -0.41 -21.08 23.80
CA ALA A 536 -0.48 -20.12 24.89
C ALA A 536 -1.61 -19.12 24.63
N ARG A 537 -2.22 -18.62 25.71
CA ARG A 537 -3.25 -17.58 25.62
C ARG A 537 -2.67 -16.33 24.97
N GLY A 538 -3.39 -15.78 23.98
CA GLY A 538 -2.94 -14.61 23.24
C GLY A 538 -2.73 -13.40 24.14
N LEU A 539 -1.62 -12.67 23.95
CA LEU A 539 -1.22 -11.57 24.82
C LEU A 539 -2.21 -10.39 24.83
N ASP A 540 -3.03 -10.21 23.77
CA ASP A 540 -4.10 -9.20 23.79
C ASP A 540 -5.26 -9.55 24.75
N LEU A 541 -5.37 -10.82 25.20
CA LEU A 541 -6.35 -11.27 26.20
C LEU A 541 -5.82 -11.19 27.64
N GLU A 542 -4.52 -10.92 27.81
CA GLU A 542 -3.91 -10.82 29.13
C GLU A 542 -4.26 -9.48 29.81
N PRO A 543 -4.43 -9.48 31.14
CA PRO A 543 -4.76 -8.26 31.88
C PRO A 543 -3.61 -7.24 31.84
N THR A 544 -2.37 -7.71 31.74
CA THR A 544 -1.16 -6.90 31.71
C THR A 544 -0.15 -7.42 30.70
N THR A 545 0.70 -6.53 30.19
CA THR A 545 1.85 -6.87 29.35
C THR A 545 3.17 -6.91 30.11
N VAL A 546 3.17 -6.50 31.39
CA VAL A 546 4.38 -6.47 32.23
C VAL A 546 4.98 -7.87 32.34
N GLY A 547 6.28 -7.98 32.13
CA GLY A 547 7.03 -9.23 32.07
C GLY A 547 7.06 -9.89 30.68
N HIS A 548 6.23 -9.43 29.73
CA HIS A 548 6.15 -10.02 28.40
C HIS A 548 6.92 -9.22 27.33
N VAL A 549 7.28 -9.91 26.25
CA VAL A 549 7.81 -9.27 25.04
C VAL A 549 6.66 -8.54 24.34
N VAL A 550 6.75 -7.21 24.25
CA VAL A 550 5.71 -6.37 23.63
C VAL A 550 6.07 -5.91 22.22
N LEU A 551 7.32 -6.12 21.81
CA LEU A 551 7.77 -5.85 20.45
C LEU A 551 8.95 -6.75 20.14
N ARG A 552 8.88 -7.47 19.03
CA ARG A 552 10.03 -8.16 18.41
C ARG A 552 10.27 -7.59 17.02
N THR A 553 11.53 -7.40 16.64
CA THR A 553 11.89 -6.71 15.41
C THR A 553 13.25 -7.12 14.85
N ALA A 554 13.38 -7.06 13.52
CA ALA A 554 14.68 -7.13 12.83
C ALA A 554 15.51 -5.83 12.98
N TYR A 555 14.89 -4.71 13.32
CA TYR A 555 15.57 -3.45 13.62
C TYR A 555 16.28 -3.54 14.97
N CYS A 556 17.52 -3.08 15.02
CA CYS A 556 18.34 -3.18 16.23
C CYS A 556 18.94 -1.81 16.53
N ILE A 557 18.57 -1.21 17.66
CA ILE A 557 19.10 0.11 18.08
C ILE A 557 20.61 0.07 18.18
N ARG A 558 21.17 -1.01 18.77
CA ARG A 558 22.62 -1.21 18.84
C ARG A 558 23.28 -1.16 17.47
N ARG A 559 22.69 -1.82 16.45
CA ARG A 559 23.22 -1.73 15.09
C ARG A 559 23.16 -0.30 14.57
N GLU A 560 22.04 0.38 14.75
CA GLU A 560 21.80 1.74 14.27
C GLU A 560 22.83 2.74 14.83
N ILE A 561 23.19 2.62 16.11
CA ILE A 561 24.11 3.55 16.79
C ILE A 561 25.59 3.11 16.76
N GLY A 562 25.92 2.07 15.99
CA GLY A 562 27.30 1.57 15.89
C GLY A 562 27.79 0.74 17.08
N GLU A 563 26.87 0.20 17.88
CA GLU A 563 27.11 -0.55 19.13
C GLU A 563 26.68 -2.02 19.02
N CYS A 564 26.77 -2.58 17.81
CA CYS A 564 26.42 -3.98 17.53
C CYS A 564 27.28 -4.94 18.37
N LEU A 565 26.65 -5.90 19.06
CA LEU A 565 27.33 -6.85 19.92
C LEU A 565 28.36 -7.73 19.18
N LEU A 566 28.16 -7.94 17.87
CA LEU A 566 29.09 -8.68 17.01
C LEU A 566 30.27 -7.84 16.49
N ARG A 567 30.31 -6.52 16.76
CA ARG A 567 31.31 -5.59 16.22
C ARG A 567 32.04 -4.79 17.30
N ARG A 568 32.51 -5.48 18.35
CA ARG A 568 33.28 -4.89 19.48
C ARG A 568 32.62 -3.60 20.04
N PRO A 569 31.42 -3.70 20.63
CA PRO A 569 30.70 -2.51 21.10
C PRO A 569 31.42 -1.86 22.29
N ARG A 570 31.20 -0.56 22.45
CA ARG A 570 31.63 0.22 23.62
C ARG A 570 30.59 0.15 24.74
N LEU A 571 29.30 0.17 24.39
CA LEU A 571 28.21 0.05 25.35
C LEU A 571 28.10 -1.39 25.89
N ARG A 572 28.42 -1.57 27.17
CA ARG A 572 28.29 -2.83 27.92
C ARG A 572 27.02 -2.83 28.78
N GLY A 573 26.55 -4.02 29.16
CA GLY A 573 25.38 -4.18 30.02
C GLY A 573 24.04 -4.12 29.29
N GLU A 574 22.97 -4.15 30.10
CA GLU A 574 21.59 -4.05 29.62
C GLU A 574 21.31 -2.64 29.10
N LEU A 575 20.39 -2.54 28.14
CA LEU A 575 19.90 -1.27 27.63
C LEU A 575 18.40 -1.19 27.84
N TRP A 576 17.93 0.03 28.09
CA TRP A 576 16.54 0.29 28.41
C TRP A 576 16.00 1.44 27.57
N LEU A 577 14.71 1.36 27.21
CA LEU A 577 13.96 2.48 26.66
C LEU A 577 13.00 3.01 27.70
N GLU A 578 13.12 4.30 28.02
CA GLU A 578 12.34 4.93 29.08
C GLU A 578 11.58 6.15 28.54
N ARG A 579 10.30 6.26 28.93
CA ARG A 579 9.45 7.40 28.61
C ARG A 579 8.34 7.55 29.65
N GLY A 580 8.39 8.63 30.42
CA GLY A 580 7.39 8.88 31.46
C GLY A 580 7.33 7.69 32.43
N ARG A 581 6.19 7.01 32.51
CA ARG A 581 6.05 5.78 33.33
C ARG A 581 6.46 4.50 32.61
N SER A 582 6.54 4.50 31.28
CA SER A 582 6.83 3.30 30.50
C SER A 582 8.33 2.99 30.51
N ARG A 583 8.66 1.73 30.78
CA ARG A 583 10.05 1.25 30.86
C ARG A 583 10.17 -0.11 30.17
N TYR A 584 11.09 -0.21 29.21
CA TYR A 584 11.28 -1.42 28.41
C TYR A 584 12.72 -1.90 28.42
N ARG A 585 12.95 -3.16 28.80
CA ARG A 585 14.28 -3.79 28.69
C ARG A 585 14.52 -4.23 27.25
N LEU A 586 15.70 -3.93 26.72
CA LEU A 586 16.12 -4.35 25.38
C LEU A 586 16.86 -5.68 25.44
N ASP A 587 16.27 -6.71 24.83
CA ASP A 587 16.90 -8.00 24.60
C ASP A 587 17.39 -8.13 23.16
N PHE A 588 18.53 -8.79 22.97
CA PHE A 588 19.19 -8.93 21.67
C PHE A 588 19.46 -10.40 21.35
N ASP A 589 18.78 -10.92 20.33
CA ASP A 589 19.11 -12.21 19.74
C ASP A 589 20.04 -11.97 18.54
N CYS A 590 21.36 -12.05 18.79
CA CYS A 590 22.36 -11.78 17.76
C CYS A 590 22.46 -12.89 16.72
N ALA A 591 22.03 -14.11 17.04
CA ALA A 591 22.03 -15.22 16.08
C ALA A 591 20.97 -14.99 14.99
N ARG A 592 19.79 -14.49 15.39
CA ARG A 592 18.72 -14.11 14.46
C ARG A 592 18.82 -12.66 13.97
N CYS A 593 19.72 -11.88 14.58
CA CYS A 593 19.86 -10.44 14.36
C CYS A 593 18.52 -9.71 14.56
N GLU A 594 17.94 -9.95 15.74
CA GLU A 594 16.66 -9.42 16.22
C GLU A 594 16.83 -8.69 17.56
N MET A 595 15.97 -7.71 17.81
CA MET A 595 15.82 -7.02 19.08
C MET A 595 14.40 -7.21 19.60
N SER A 596 14.25 -7.35 20.91
CA SER A 596 12.96 -7.41 21.59
C SER A 596 12.86 -6.36 22.70
N LEU A 597 11.66 -5.83 22.93
CA LEU A 597 11.32 -5.01 24.09
C LEU A 597 10.50 -5.85 25.06
N VAL A 598 10.99 -6.00 26.28
CA VAL A 598 10.23 -6.57 27.39
C VAL A 598 9.64 -5.43 28.21
N ASP A 599 8.32 -5.48 28.45
CA ASP A 599 7.66 -4.47 29.28
C ASP A 599 7.99 -4.69 30.76
N CYS A 600 8.62 -3.70 31.36
CA CYS A 600 8.99 -3.70 32.77
C CYS A 600 8.36 -2.50 33.50
N THR A 601 7.27 -1.95 32.94
CA THR A 601 6.56 -0.81 33.50
C THR A 601 6.08 -1.14 34.92
N GLY A 602 6.49 -0.33 35.90
CA GLY A 602 6.12 -0.50 37.30
C GLY A 602 6.86 -1.60 38.07
N MET A 603 7.82 -2.31 37.47
CA MET A 603 8.68 -3.25 38.20
C MET A 603 9.78 -2.49 38.97
N ALA A 604 10.06 -2.92 40.21
CA ALA A 604 11.17 -2.40 41.00
C ALA A 604 12.53 -2.74 40.36
N GLU A 605 13.53 -1.87 40.54
CA GLU A 605 14.90 -2.11 40.06
C GLU A 605 15.46 -3.40 40.69
N GLY A 606 15.77 -4.40 39.86
CA GLY A 606 16.39 -5.67 40.30
C GLY A 606 15.50 -6.91 40.26
N ALA A 607 14.19 -6.81 39.97
CA ALA A 607 13.26 -7.95 39.97
C ALA A 607 13.40 -8.92 38.77
N ASN A 608 14.53 -8.89 38.05
CA ASN A 608 14.78 -9.75 36.88
C ASN A 608 16.14 -10.45 36.95
N GLU A 609 16.58 -10.79 38.18
CA GLU A 609 17.53 -11.90 38.33
C GLU A 609 16.83 -13.16 37.86
N ARG A 610 17.12 -13.53 36.61
CA ARG A 610 16.67 -14.76 35.99
C ARG A 610 17.03 -15.92 36.92
N GLU A 611 16.03 -16.61 37.44
CA GLU A 611 16.13 -18.05 37.63
C GLU A 611 16.50 -18.66 36.26
N LYS A 612 17.78 -18.98 36.11
CA LYS A 612 18.29 -19.93 35.13
C LYS A 612 18.76 -21.14 35.93
N PRO A 613 18.56 -22.33 35.35
CA PRO A 613 17.84 -23.46 35.93
C PRO A 613 18.33 -23.94 37.30
#